data_AF-A0A7I7YAJ8-F1
#
_entry.id   AF-A0A7I7YAJ8-F1
#
_cell.length_a   1.000
_cell.length_b   1.000
_cell.length_c   1.000
_cell.angle_alpha   90.00
_cell.angle_beta   90.00
_cell.angle_gamma   90.00
#
_symmetry.space_group_name_H-M   'P 1'
#
loop_
_entity.id
_entity.type
_entity.pdbx_description
1 polymer ?
#
loop_
_entity_poly.entity_id
_entity_poly.type
_entity_poly.pdbx_seq_one_letter_code
_entity_poly.pdbx_strand_id
1 'polypeptide(L)'
;MSPEGLLNRAALDARRTDGKGHHTASVWADRPRPGETREDVIRRLLEATELHGLDPARNPHLWSCTSAQKLLDEGFSFEKDEYEGEPDEHYSVVLGDPPTLEDTTRFAEAFTKERRPDQGD
;
A
#
# COMPACT_ATOMS: atom_id res chain seq x y z
N MET A 1 -10.87 5.40 -3.25
CA MET A 1 -10.86 4.70 -4.57
C MET A 1 -12.05 3.76 -4.55
N SER A 2 -12.83 3.60 -5.63
CA SER A 2 -13.93 2.62 -5.63
C SER A 2 -13.36 1.18 -5.70
N PRO A 3 -14.09 0.17 -5.20
CA PRO A 3 -13.69 -1.24 -5.32
C PRO A 3 -13.44 -1.68 -6.77
N GLU A 4 -14.18 -1.13 -7.74
CA GLU A 4 -13.96 -1.41 -9.17
C GLU A 4 -12.68 -0.74 -9.69
N GLY A 5 -12.36 0.45 -9.19
CA GLY A 5 -11.10 1.14 -9.49
C GLY A 5 -9.90 0.37 -8.93
N LEU A 6 -10.04 -0.20 -7.73
CA LEU A 6 -9.05 -1.09 -7.11
C LEU A 6 -8.86 -2.37 -7.91
N LEU A 7 -9.95 -3.02 -8.33
CA LEU A 7 -9.91 -4.24 -9.13
C LEU A 7 -9.19 -4.02 -10.47
N ASN A 8 -9.53 -2.93 -11.16
CA ASN A 8 -8.86 -2.56 -12.41
C ASN A 8 -7.38 -2.22 -12.19
N ARG A 9 -7.05 -1.57 -11.08
CA ARG A 9 -5.65 -1.22 -10.78
C ARG A 9 -4.82 -2.46 -10.44
N ALA A 10 -5.36 -3.36 -9.61
CA ALA A 10 -4.72 -4.61 -9.26
C ALA A 10 -4.46 -5.49 -10.50
N ALA A 11 -5.38 -5.49 -11.48
CA ALA A 11 -5.18 -6.18 -12.76
C ALA A 11 -4.08 -5.54 -13.63
N LEU A 12 -3.82 -4.23 -13.50
CA LEU A 12 -2.70 -3.57 -14.19
C LEU A 12 -1.37 -3.85 -13.50
N ASP A 13 -1.35 -3.88 -12.17
CA ASP A 13 -0.14 -4.14 -11.38
C ASP A 13 0.27 -5.62 -11.47
N ALA A 14 -0.68 -6.56 -11.52
CA ALA A 14 -0.45 -7.99 -11.80
C ALA A 14 0.23 -8.26 -13.16
N ARG A 15 0.03 -7.35 -14.13
CA ARG A 15 0.65 -7.45 -15.47
C ARG A 15 2.05 -6.85 -15.53
N ARG A 16 2.45 -6.08 -14.51
CA ARG A 16 3.70 -5.33 -14.45
C ARG A 16 4.77 -6.00 -13.59
N THR A 17 4.37 -6.89 -12.69
CA THR A 17 5.26 -7.62 -11.79
C THR A 17 5.67 -8.95 -12.41
N ASP A 18 6.97 -9.21 -12.39
CA ASP A 18 7.69 -10.35 -12.95
C ASP A 18 7.40 -11.67 -12.19
N GLY A 19 6.54 -11.65 -11.16
CA GLY A 19 6.69 -12.54 -10.00
C GLY A 19 5.76 -13.74 -9.90
N LYS A 20 4.43 -13.56 -9.80
CA LYS A 20 3.56 -14.66 -9.29
C LYS A 20 2.13 -14.73 -9.84
N GLY A 21 1.72 -13.83 -10.74
CA GLY A 21 0.35 -13.82 -11.30
C GLY A 21 -0.75 -13.32 -10.36
N HIS A 22 -0.40 -12.94 -9.12
CA HIS A 22 -1.35 -12.40 -8.15
C HIS A 22 -1.74 -10.96 -8.46
N HIS A 23 -2.99 -10.62 -8.15
CA HIS A 23 -3.45 -9.24 -8.21
C HIS A 23 -3.14 -8.57 -6.89
N THR A 24 -2.06 -7.78 -6.88
CA THR A 24 -1.57 -7.14 -5.67
C THR A 24 -1.85 -5.65 -5.66
N ALA A 25 -1.88 -5.07 -4.45
CA ALA A 25 -1.80 -3.64 -4.23
C ALA A 25 -0.52 -3.32 -3.47
N SER A 26 0.37 -2.53 -4.08
CA SER A 26 1.57 -2.04 -3.41
C SER A 26 1.19 -1.08 -2.28
N VAL A 27 1.73 -1.33 -1.09
CA VAL A 27 1.55 -0.55 0.11
C VAL A 27 2.89 -0.22 0.74
N TRP A 28 2.95 0.92 1.43
CA TRP A 28 4.09 1.32 2.23
C TRP A 28 3.70 1.27 3.69
N ALA A 29 4.30 0.37 4.46
CA ALA A 29 3.88 0.08 5.81
C ALA A 29 5.08 -0.07 6.73
N ASP A 30 4.98 0.53 7.91
CA ASP A 30 5.87 0.27 9.02
C ASP A 30 5.15 0.53 10.35
N ARG A 31 5.71 0.02 11.44
CA ARG A 31 5.25 0.24 12.81
C ARG A 31 5.87 1.51 13.41
N PRO A 32 5.17 2.16 14.37
CA PRO A 32 5.77 3.23 15.16
C PRO A 32 6.99 2.73 15.94
N ARG A 33 8.09 3.48 15.87
CA ARG A 33 9.26 3.32 16.75
C ARG A 33 8.94 3.94 18.12
N PRO A 34 9.68 3.59 19.20
CA PRO A 34 9.44 4.17 20.52
C PRO A 34 9.47 5.71 20.50
N GLY A 35 8.34 6.34 20.84
CA GLY A 35 8.17 7.79 20.85
C GLY A 35 7.70 8.42 19.54
N GLU A 36 7.56 7.65 18.45
CA GLU A 36 6.97 8.17 17.21
C GLU A 36 5.46 8.35 17.34
N THR A 37 4.96 9.48 16.89
CA THR A 37 3.53 9.70 16.67
C THR A 37 3.10 9.10 15.32
N ARG A 38 1.79 9.00 15.08
CA ARG A 38 1.25 8.59 13.76
C ARG A 38 1.76 9.49 12.63
N GLU A 39 1.87 10.79 12.87
CA GLU A 39 2.38 11.76 11.90
C GLU A 39 3.86 11.51 11.56
N ASP A 40 4.67 11.12 12.56
CA ASP A 40 6.08 10.80 12.35
C ASP A 40 6.26 9.55 11.49
N VAL A 41 5.45 8.51 11.72
CA VAL A 41 5.44 7.31 10.88
C VAL A 41 5.06 7.65 9.44
N ILE A 42 4.02 8.48 9.26
CA ILE A 42 3.60 8.93 7.92
C ILE A 42 4.73 9.69 7.22
N ARG A 43 5.41 10.62 7.92
CA ARG A 43 6.53 11.40 7.37
C ARG A 43 7.72 10.52 6.99
N ARG A 44 8.00 9.49 7.79
CA ARG A 44 9.10 8.55 7.51
C ARG A 44 8.81 7.63 6.32
N LEU A 45 7.59 7.09 6.23
CA LEU A 45 7.15 6.33 5.04
C LEU A 45 7.18 7.19 3.78
N LEU A 46 6.85 8.47 3.93
CA LEU A 46 6.95 9.48 2.88
C LEU A 46 8.38 9.65 2.34
N GLU A 47 9.33 9.89 3.24
CA GLU A 47 10.74 9.99 2.89
C GLU A 47 11.22 8.73 2.15
N ALA A 48 10.82 7.53 2.61
CA ALA A 48 11.13 6.28 1.93
C ALA A 48 10.55 6.23 0.51
N THR A 49 9.28 6.64 0.28
CA THR A 49 8.71 6.65 -1.07
C THR A 49 9.49 7.55 -2.03
N GLU A 50 9.93 8.72 -1.57
CA GLU A 50 10.62 9.72 -2.38
C GLU A 50 12.03 9.27 -2.76
N LEU A 51 12.75 8.63 -1.82
CA LEU A 51 14.05 8.02 -2.07
C LEU A 51 14.01 6.94 -3.16
N HIS A 52 12.85 6.30 -3.33
CA HIS A 52 12.61 5.29 -4.36
C HIS A 52 11.97 5.85 -5.65
N GLY A 53 12.06 7.17 -5.85
CA GLY A 53 11.74 7.82 -7.12
C GLY A 53 10.23 8.08 -7.34
N LEU A 54 9.39 7.90 -6.32
CA LEU A 54 8.00 8.32 -6.39
C LEU A 54 7.92 9.84 -6.23
N ASP A 55 7.50 10.51 -7.31
CA ASP A 55 7.25 11.96 -7.31
C ASP A 55 6.05 12.29 -6.40
N PRO A 56 6.24 13.08 -5.33
CA PRO A 56 5.18 13.59 -4.46
C PRO A 56 4.05 14.30 -5.17
N ALA A 57 4.38 15.10 -6.18
CA ALA A 57 3.41 15.92 -6.91
C ALA A 57 2.46 15.04 -7.75
N ARG A 58 2.91 13.85 -8.13
CA ARG A 58 2.13 12.87 -8.91
C ARG A 58 1.46 11.81 -8.04
N ASN A 59 1.84 11.72 -6.77
CA ASN A 59 1.28 10.79 -5.79
C ASN A 59 0.83 11.54 -4.51
N PRO A 60 -0.27 12.32 -4.60
CA PRO A 60 -0.74 13.16 -3.49
C PRO A 60 -1.31 12.37 -2.30
N HIS A 61 -1.50 11.07 -2.47
CA HIS A 61 -2.04 10.19 -1.45
C HIS A 61 -1.08 9.04 -1.20
N LEU A 62 -0.73 8.81 0.07
CA LEU A 62 0.10 7.67 0.43
C LEU A 62 -0.73 6.44 0.69
N TRP A 63 -0.16 5.31 0.32
CA TRP A 63 -0.55 4.01 0.85
C TRP A 63 0.16 3.75 2.17
N SER A 64 0.13 4.72 3.09
CA SER A 64 0.59 4.52 4.46
C SER A 64 -0.43 3.60 5.12
N CYS A 65 -0.07 2.34 5.27
CA CYS A 65 -0.96 1.37 5.89
C CYS A 65 -0.77 1.38 7.40
N THR A 66 -1.22 2.44 8.08
CA THR A 66 -1.44 2.38 9.53
C THR A 66 -2.50 1.32 9.88
N SER A 67 -3.34 0.99 8.90
CA SER A 67 -4.28 -0.13 8.86
C SER A 67 -3.64 -1.47 8.51
N ALA A 68 -2.31 -1.63 8.45
CA ALA A 68 -1.68 -2.91 8.11
C ALA A 68 -2.14 -4.04 9.05
N GLN A 69 -2.26 -3.73 10.35
CA GLN A 69 -2.83 -4.67 11.32
C GLN A 69 -4.30 -5.01 10.97
N LYS A 70 -5.12 -4.02 10.60
CA LYS A 70 -6.51 -4.25 10.20
C LYS A 70 -6.59 -5.12 8.94
N LEU A 71 -5.69 -4.95 7.98
CA LEU A 71 -5.61 -5.82 6.79
C LEU A 71 -5.21 -7.26 7.17
N LEU A 72 -4.26 -7.43 8.09
CA LEU A 72 -3.91 -8.76 8.61
C LEU A 72 -5.09 -9.41 9.33
N ASP A 73 -5.84 -8.64 10.14
CA ASP A 73 -7.02 -9.12 10.86
C ASP A 73 -8.17 -9.52 9.91
N GLU A 74 -8.27 -8.85 8.76
CA GLU A 74 -9.15 -9.20 7.64
C GLU A 74 -8.60 -10.39 6.80
N GLY A 75 -7.46 -10.96 7.17
CA GLY A 75 -6.89 -12.14 6.51
C GLY A 75 -6.15 -11.85 5.21
N PHE A 76 -5.81 -10.59 4.93
CA PHE A 76 -4.92 -10.25 3.82
C PHE A 76 -3.48 -10.64 4.14
N SER A 77 -2.74 -11.10 3.13
CA SER A 77 -1.31 -11.38 3.22
C SER A 77 -0.49 -10.25 2.59
N PHE A 78 0.72 -10.06 3.13
CA PHE A 78 1.71 -9.11 2.64
C PHE A 78 2.89 -9.91 2.11
N GLU A 79 3.33 -9.58 0.91
CA GLU A 79 4.49 -10.18 0.25
C GLU A 79 5.52 -9.11 -0.11
N LYS A 80 6.78 -9.52 -0.23
CA LYS A 80 7.84 -8.74 -0.84
C LYS A 80 7.85 -9.04 -2.34
N ASP A 81 8.15 -8.04 -3.14
CA ASP A 81 8.33 -8.21 -4.58
C ASP A 81 9.74 -8.77 -4.92
N GLU A 82 10.64 -8.81 -3.93
CA GLU A 82 11.97 -9.43 -3.97
C GLU A 82 12.91 -8.85 -5.06
N TYR A 83 12.70 -7.60 -5.47
CA TYR A 83 13.60 -6.90 -6.39
C TYR A 83 14.84 -6.34 -5.68
N GLU A 84 15.95 -6.21 -6.42
CA GLU A 84 17.20 -5.69 -5.86
C GLU A 84 17.01 -4.24 -5.38
N GLY A 85 17.25 -4.02 -4.09
CA GLY A 85 17.04 -2.72 -3.46
C GLY A 85 15.59 -2.43 -3.05
N GLU A 86 14.73 -3.45 -2.95
CA GLU A 86 13.41 -3.28 -2.36
C GLU A 86 13.52 -2.78 -0.91
N PRO A 87 12.90 -1.65 -0.56
CA PRO A 87 12.94 -1.14 0.80
C PRO A 87 12.11 -1.99 1.76
N ASP A 88 12.53 -2.00 3.03
CA ASP A 88 11.89 -2.78 4.10
C ASP A 88 10.44 -2.37 4.32
N GLU A 89 10.08 -1.13 4.01
CA GLU A 89 8.74 -0.57 4.15
C GLU A 89 7.81 -0.87 2.97
N HIS A 90 8.30 -1.41 1.85
CA HIS A 90 7.49 -1.71 0.67
C HIS A 90 6.93 -3.13 0.73
N TYR A 91 5.61 -3.29 0.56
CA TYR A 91 4.96 -4.59 0.52
C TYR A 91 3.89 -4.63 -0.57
N SER A 92 3.59 -5.81 -1.06
CA SER A 92 2.46 -6.12 -1.93
C SER A 92 1.38 -6.84 -1.13
N VAL A 93 0.18 -6.27 -1.03
CA VAL A 93 -0.98 -6.95 -0.43
C VAL A 93 -1.65 -7.80 -1.49
N VAL A 94 -1.83 -9.10 -1.22
CA VAL A 94 -2.50 -10.03 -2.14
C VAL A 94 -4.01 -9.85 -2.02
N LEU A 95 -4.67 -9.46 -3.13
CA LEU A 95 -6.12 -9.26 -3.17
C LEU A 95 -6.89 -10.51 -3.63
N GLY A 96 -6.19 -11.59 -3.96
CA GLY A 96 -6.75 -12.85 -4.45
C GLY A 96 -6.11 -13.31 -5.77
N ASP A 97 -6.48 -14.52 -6.19
CA ASP A 97 -6.00 -15.12 -7.44
C ASP A 97 -7.11 -15.96 -8.12
N PRO A 98 -7.96 -15.34 -8.97
CA PRO A 98 -8.11 -13.90 -9.20
C PRO A 98 -8.88 -13.20 -8.06
N PRO A 99 -8.73 -11.87 -7.88
CA PRO A 99 -9.47 -11.11 -6.89
C PRO A 99 -10.95 -10.98 -7.29
N THR A 100 -11.84 -11.09 -6.32
CA THR A 100 -13.27 -10.80 -6.50
C THR A 100 -13.59 -9.35 -6.15
N LEU A 101 -14.78 -8.88 -6.54
CA LEU A 101 -15.28 -7.56 -6.10
C LEU A 101 -15.45 -7.50 -4.57
N GLU A 102 -15.73 -8.64 -3.93
CA GLU A 102 -15.82 -8.73 -2.48
C GLU A 102 -14.44 -8.51 -1.84
N ASP A 103 -13.39 -9.14 -2.36
CA ASP A 103 -12.02 -8.95 -1.87
C ASP A 103 -11.56 -7.49 -1.99
N THR A 104 -11.83 -6.84 -3.13
CA THR A 104 -11.48 -5.43 -3.30
C THR A 104 -12.36 -4.49 -2.49
N THR A 105 -13.59 -4.88 -2.16
CA THR A 105 -14.47 -4.12 -1.26
C THR A 105 -13.94 -4.19 0.18
N ARG A 106 -13.65 -5.39 0.68
CA ARG A 106 -13.06 -5.61 2.01
C ARG A 106 -11.73 -4.88 2.14
N PHE A 107 -10.90 -4.94 1.10
CA PHE A 107 -9.67 -4.17 1.05
C PHE A 107 -9.96 -2.67 1.11
N ALA A 108 -10.89 -2.15 0.31
CA ALA A 108 -11.23 -0.71 0.31
C ALA A 108 -11.76 -0.21 1.67
N GLU A 109 -12.51 -1.05 2.40
CA GLU A 109 -13.05 -0.74 3.74
C GLU A 109 -11.98 -0.82 4.84
N ALA A 110 -11.03 -1.73 4.70
CA ALA A 110 -9.92 -1.88 5.63
C ALA A 110 -8.82 -0.85 5.37
N PHE A 111 -8.61 -0.50 4.11
CA PHE A 111 -7.53 0.35 3.66
C PHE A 111 -7.84 1.83 3.89
N THR A 112 -7.09 2.44 4.82
CA THR A 112 -7.14 3.89 5.02
C THR A 112 -6.03 4.53 4.19
N LYS A 113 -6.42 5.29 3.16
CA LYS A 113 -5.47 6.08 2.39
C LYS A 113 -5.14 7.37 3.15
N GLU A 114 -3.99 7.42 3.79
CA GLU A 114 -3.56 8.62 4.52
C GLU A 114 -3.22 9.76 3.56
N ARG A 115 -3.54 10.99 3.98
CA ARG A 115 -3.11 12.21 3.29
C ARG A 115 -1.72 12.63 3.76
N ARG A 116 -0.98 13.28 2.88
CA ARG A 116 0.28 13.96 3.24
C ARG A 116 -0.06 15.09 4.24
N PRO A 117 0.57 15.16 5.42
CA PRO A 117 0.25 16.18 6.41
C PRO A 117 0.53 17.61 5.93
N ASP A 118 1.46 17.79 4.98
CA ASP A 118 1.87 19.10 4.48
C ASP A 118 1.09 19.58 3.23
N GLN A 119 0.10 18.81 2.77
CA GLN A 119 -0.81 19.24 1.70
C GLN A 119 -2.15 19.63 2.33
N GLY A 120 -2.29 20.92 2.65
CA GLY A 120 -3.54 21.52 3.12
C GLY A 120 -4.69 21.32 2.12
N ASP A 121 -5.93 21.42 2.62
CA ASP A 121 -7.18 21.19 1.87
C ASP A 121 -7.30 21.90 0.53
#